data_AF-A0A9D7IZ48-F1
#
_entry.id   AF-A0A9D7IZ48-F1
#
_cell.length_a   1.000
_cell.length_b   1.000
_cell.length_c   1.000
_cell.angle_alpha   90.00
_cell.angle_beta   90.00
_cell.angle_gamma   90.00
#
_symmetry.space_group_name_H-M   'P 1'
#
loop_
_entity.id
_entity.type
_entity.pdbx_description
1 polymer ?
#
loop_
_entity_poly.entity_id
_entity_poly.type
_entity_poly.pdbx_seq_one_letter_code
_entity_poly.pdbx_strand_id
1 'polypeptide(L)' 'METITLQAHFDGKQILLDEPIQLEPGTKLLVTVVSSSETEREQWLSYSMQLLRQTYADDEPEYSLSLIKEHNPEYGRG' A
#
# COMPACT_ATOMS: atom_id res chain seq x y z
N MET A 1 -25.62 -8.37 11.98
CA MET A 1 -25.71 -7.84 10.60
C MET A 1 -24.58 -8.50 9.85
N GLU A 2 -24.89 -9.41 8.95
CA GLU A 2 -23.87 -10.09 8.13
C GLU A 2 -23.60 -9.20 6.91
N THR A 3 -22.36 -8.76 6.77
CA THR A 3 -21.89 -8.01 5.61
C THR A 3 -21.24 -8.99 4.65
N ILE A 4 -21.73 -9.02 3.42
CA ILE A 4 -21.11 -9.76 2.32
C ILE A 4 -20.34 -8.78 1.43
N THR A 5 -19.13 -9.17 1.04
CA THR A 5 -18.35 -8.43 0.05
C THR A 5 -18.53 -9.12 -1.29
N LEU A 6 -19.07 -8.40 -2.26
CA LEU A 6 -19.28 -8.88 -3.63
C LEU A 6 -18.33 -8.15 -4.55
N GLN A 7 -17.73 -8.87 -5.49
CA GLN A 7 -16.99 -8.25 -6.57
C GLN A 7 -17.97 -7.65 -7.59
N ALA A 8 -17.60 -6.50 -8.12
CA ALA A 8 -18.39 -5.78 -9.09
C ALA A 8 -17.49 -4.93 -9.97
N HIS A 9 -17.86 -4.79 -11.23
CA HIS A 9 -17.19 -3.91 -12.18
C HIS A 9 -18.14 -2.86 -12.73
N PHE A 10 -17.57 -1.74 -13.16
CA PHE A 10 -18.31 -0.71 -13.87
C PHE A 10 -18.21 -0.97 -15.38
N ASP A 11 -19.34 -1.16 -16.05
CA ASP A 11 -19.40 -1.44 -17.49
C ASP A 11 -19.36 -0.16 -18.36
N GLY A 12 -19.22 1.01 -17.73
CA GLY A 12 -19.30 2.32 -18.38
C GLY A 12 -20.66 3.03 -18.20
N LYS A 13 -21.68 2.30 -17.74
CA LYS A 13 -23.04 2.83 -17.53
C LYS A 13 -23.60 2.49 -16.15
N GLN A 14 -23.34 1.28 -15.67
CA GLN A 14 -23.87 0.75 -14.42
C GLN A 14 -22.85 -0.15 -13.72
N ILE A 15 -23.06 -0.35 -12.42
CA ILE A 15 -22.29 -1.30 -11.62
C ILE A 15 -22.91 -2.68 -11.84
N LEU A 16 -22.12 -3.62 -12.33
CA LEU A 16 -22.51 -5.01 -12.50
C LEU A 16 -21.88 -5.85 -11.40
N LEU A 17 -22.71 -6.61 -10.68
CA LEU A 17 -22.23 -7.61 -9.73
C LEU A 17 -21.71 -8.81 -10.52
N ASP A 18 -20.49 -9.24 -10.21
CA ASP A 18 -19.86 -10.37 -10.91
C ASP A 18 -20.49 -11.70 -10.49
N GLU A 19 -21.02 -11.74 -9.28
CA GLU A 19 -21.65 -12.91 -8.67
C GLU A 19 -23.18 -12.73 -8.59
N PRO A 20 -23.97 -13.76 -8.94
CA PRO A 20 -25.41 -13.69 -8.83
C PRO A 20 -25.84 -13.65 -7.36
N ILE A 21 -26.67 -12.66 -7.02
CA ILE A 21 -27.26 -12.53 -5.69
C ILE A 21 -28.72 -12.08 -5.76
N GLN A 22 -29.56 -12.62 -4.88
CA GLN A 22 -30.92 -12.13 -4.68
C GLN A 22 -30.90 -10.89 -3.79
N LEU A 23 -31.34 -9.76 -4.35
CA LEU A 23 -31.52 -8.51 -3.62
C LEU A 23 -32.99 -8.13 -3.65
N GLU A 24 -33.57 -7.91 -2.48
CA GLU A 24 -34.93 -7.41 -2.36
C GLU A 24 -34.99 -5.90 -2.69
N PRO A 25 -36.10 -5.40 -3.26
CA PRO A 25 -36.27 -3.97 -3.49
C PRO A 25 -36.06 -3.15 -2.21
N GLY A 26 -35.19 -2.12 -2.29
CA GLY A 26 -34.88 -1.25 -1.15
C GLY A 26 -33.78 -1.77 -0.21
N THR A 27 -33.08 -2.85 -0.58
CA THR A 27 -31.89 -3.30 0.15
C THR A 27 -30.83 -2.18 0.20
N LYS A 28 -30.36 -1.86 1.41
CA LYS A 28 -29.31 -0.84 1.60
C LYS A 28 -27.96 -1.42 1.21
N LEU A 29 -27.28 -0.76 0.27
CA LEU A 29 -25.96 -1.17 -0.21
C LEU A 29 -24.90 -0.15 0.22
N LEU A 30 -23.72 -0.65 0.57
CA LEU A 30 -22.51 0.15 0.76
C LEU A 30 -21.60 -0.12 -0.44
N VAL A 31 -21.25 0.93 -1.20
CA VAL A 31 -20.41 0.82 -2.38
C VAL A 31 -19.01 1.35 -2.06
N THR A 32 -18.00 0.51 -2.24
CA THR A 32 -16.60 0.90 -2.14
C THR A 32 -15.99 0.89 -3.54
N VAL A 33 -15.53 2.06 -4.00
CA VAL A 33 -14.84 2.18 -5.30
C VAL A 33 -13.35 2.01 -5.06
N VAL A 34 -12.78 0.94 -5.62
CA VAL A 34 -11.34 0.69 -5.56
C VAL A 34 -10.71 1.34 -6.78
N SER A 35 -9.99 2.45 -6.60
CA SER A 35 -9.23 3.07 -7.67
C SER A 35 -8.00 2.22 -7.97
N SER A 36 -7.92 1.67 -9.19
CA SER A 36 -6.75 0.98 -9.71
C SER A 36 -5.65 1.95 -10.14
N SER A 37 -5.49 3.12 -9.48
CA SER A 37 -4.54 4.13 -9.95
C SER A 37 -3.12 3.60 -9.79
N GLU A 38 -2.64 2.91 -10.81
CA GLU A 38 -1.23 2.54 -10.97
C GLU A 38 -0.36 3.79 -10.81
N THR A 39 -0.89 4.97 -11.11
CA THR A 39 -0.25 6.27 -10.88
C THR A 39 0.27 6.47 -9.46
N GLU A 40 -0.50 6.12 -8.41
CA GLU A 40 -0.04 6.30 -7.03
C GLU A 40 1.08 5.30 -6.70
N ARG A 41 0.91 4.04 -7.12
CA ARG A 41 1.92 3.00 -6.99
C ARG A 41 3.22 3.33 -7.76
N GLU A 42 3.11 3.83 -8.98
CA GLU A 42 4.24 4.25 -9.81
C GLU A 42 4.97 5.45 -9.20
N GLN A 43 4.22 6.44 -8.70
CA GLN A 43 4.79 7.58 -7.96
C GLN A 43 5.53 7.10 -6.72
N TRP A 44 4.95 6.17 -5.95
CA TRP A 44 5.57 5.60 -4.77
C TRP A 44 6.84 4.80 -5.08
N LEU A 45 6.81 3.99 -6.15
CA LEU A 45 7.98 3.23 -6.62
C LEU A 45 9.10 4.17 -7.10
N SER A 46 8.75 5.20 -7.87
CA SER A 46 9.70 6.21 -8.36
C SER A 46 10.38 6.93 -7.21
N TYR A 47 9.60 7.37 -6.22
CA TYR A 47 10.12 8.06 -5.04
C TYR A 47 11.02 7.14 -4.21
N SER A 48 10.61 5.89 -4.01
CA SER A 48 11.39 4.88 -3.27
C SER A 48 12.74 4.60 -3.95
N MET A 49 12.76 4.47 -5.27
CA MET A 49 13.99 4.29 -6.05
C MET A 49 14.92 5.50 -5.96
N GLN A 50 14.36 6.72 -5.99
CA GLN A 50 15.14 7.94 -5.83
C GLN A 50 15.79 8.01 -4.45
N LEU A 51 15.03 7.74 -3.40
CA LEU A 51 15.54 7.76 -2.03
C LEU A 51 16.61 6.70 -1.81
N LEU A 52 16.38 5.48 -2.32
CA LEU A 52 17.33 4.39 -2.21
C LEU A 52 18.68 4.77 -2.83
N ARG A 53 18.68 5.37 -4.03
CA ARG A 53 19.91 5.85 -4.67
C ARG A 53 20.62 6.91 -3.86
N GLN A 54 19.87 7.82 -3.22
CA GLN A 54 20.44 8.87 -2.40
C GLN A 54 21.06 8.33 -1.11
N THR A 55 20.42 7.35 -0.45
CA THR A 55 20.94 6.77 0.79
C THR A 55 22.27 6.05 0.59
N TYR A 56 22.50 5.46 -0.59
CA TYR A 56 23.73 4.76 -0.94
C TYR A 56 24.59 5.54 -1.94
N ALA A 57 24.44 6.86 -2.00
CA ALA A 57 25.29 7.71 -2.84
C ALA A 57 26.65 7.97 -2.15
N ASP A 58 27.62 8.44 -2.92
CA ASP A 58 28.98 8.72 -2.42
C ASP A 58 29.00 9.82 -1.34
N ASP A 59 27.92 10.59 -1.17
CA ASP A 59 27.76 11.60 -0.12
C ASP A 59 27.17 11.07 1.20
N GLU A 60 26.97 9.75 1.31
CA GLU A 60 26.54 9.11 2.57
C GLU A 60 27.54 9.39 3.71
N PRO A 61 27.10 9.92 4.86
CA PRO A 61 27.99 10.22 5.96
C PRO A 61 28.55 8.95 6.61
N GLU A 62 29.84 8.96 6.94
CA GLU A 62 30.46 7.84 7.66
C GLU A 62 29.89 7.70 9.07
N TYR A 63 29.20 6.58 9.33
CA TYR A 63 28.69 6.24 10.65
C TYR A 63 29.77 5.57 11.52
N SER A 64 30.73 6.36 12.00
CA SER A 64 31.82 5.86 12.84
C SER A 64 31.35 5.46 14.26
N LEU A 65 32.14 4.60 14.93
CA LEU A 65 31.87 4.16 16.31
C LEU A 65 31.81 5.34 17.31
N SER A 66 32.38 6.48 16.98
CA SER A 66 32.33 7.69 17.81
C SER A 66 30.92 8.28 17.93
N LEU A 67 30.00 7.93 17.03
CA LEU A 67 28.60 8.35 17.05
C LEU A 67 27.71 7.48 17.95
N ILE A 68 28.26 6.41 18.54
CA ILE A 68 27.52 5.53 19.44
C ILE A 68 27.24 6.27 20.76
N LYS A 69 25.96 6.48 21.05
CA LYS A 69 25.51 7.11 22.31
C LYS A 69 25.57 6.15 23.50
N GLU A 70 25.16 4.91 23.29
CA GLU A 70 25.20 3.84 24.28
C GLU A 70 25.63 2.55 23.59
N HIS A 71 26.61 1.87 24.17
CA HIS A 71 27.13 0.62 23.62
C HIS A 71 26.15 -0.52 23.91
N ASN A 72 25.68 -1.21 22.85
CA ASN A 72 24.86 -2.41 22.99
C ASN A 72 25.76 -3.66 23.02
N PRO A 73 25.94 -4.31 24.19
CA PRO A 73 26.82 -5.48 24.33
C PRO A 73 26.29 -6.75 23.63
N GLU A 74 25.02 -6.76 23.21
CA GLU A 74 24.42 -7.87 22.45
C GLU A 74 24.61 -7.70 20.94
N TYR A 75 25.09 -6.54 20.47
CA TYR A 75 25.32 -6.28 19.05
C TYR A 75 26.58 -7.01 18.57
N GLY A 76 26.42 -7.96 17.65
CA GLY A 76 27.54 -8.72 17.06
C GLY A 76 27.80 -10.11 17.66
N ARG A 77 26.90 -10.67 18.48
CA ARG A 77 26.92 -12.11 18.76
C ARG A 77 26.37 -12.90 17.56
N GLY A 78 27.21 -13.05 16.53
CA GLY A 78 27.03 -13.98 15.40
C GLY A 78 28.12 -15.04 15.43
#